data_AF-X1BZK2-F1
#
_entry.id   AF-X1BZK2-F1
#
_cell.length_a   1.000
_cell.length_b   1.000
_cell.length_c   1.000
_cell.angle_alpha   90.00
_cell.angle_beta   90.00
_cell.angle_gamma   90.00
#
_symmetry.space_group_name_H-M   'P 1'
#
loop_
_entity.id
_entity.type
_entity.pdbx_description
1 polymer ?
#
loop_
_entity_poly.entity_id
_entity_poly.type
_entity_poly.pdbx_seq_one_letter_code
_entity_poly.pdbx_strand_id
1 'polypeptide(L)' 'MKKVAVVTDSTASIPEELIKEYGIQRVPLLLHMDGK' A
#
# COMPACT_ATOMS: atom_id res chain seq x y z
N MET A 1 -20.19 -6.25 14.69
CA MET A 1 -19.20 -6.95 13.83
C MET A 1 -17.92 -6.15 13.82
N LYS A 2 -16.75 -6.78 13.90
CA LYS A 2 -15.46 -6.08 13.72
C LYS A 2 -15.26 -5.78 12.23
N LYS A 3 -14.75 -4.60 11.89
CA LYS A 3 -14.44 -4.27 10.49
C LYS A 3 -13.14 -4.97 10.08
N VAL A 4 -13.10 -5.49 8.85
CA VAL A 4 -11.88 -6.04 8.24
C VAL A 4 -11.08 -4.87 7.64
N ALA A 5 -9.77 -4.84 7.86
CA ALA A 5 -8.87 -3.89 7.23
C ALA A 5 -8.13 -4.56 6.06
N VAL A 6 -7.91 -3.82 4.98
CA VAL A 6 -7.12 -4.27 3.84
C VAL A 6 -5.76 -3.58 3.89
N VAL A 7 -4.70 -4.38 3.95
CA VAL A 7 -3.32 -3.91 3.97
C VAL A 7 -2.58 -4.59 2.82
N THR A 8 -1.80 -3.81 2.07
CA THR A 8 -0.94 -4.29 0.98
C THR A 8 0.38 -3.53 0.99
N ASP A 9 1.29 -3.86 0.09
CA ASP A 9 2.60 -3.22 -0.04
C ASP A 9 2.69 -2.35 -1.30
N SER A 10 3.80 -1.63 -1.47
CA SER A 10 3.99 -0.71 -2.60
C SER A 10 4.28 -1.39 -3.93
N THR A 11 4.40 -2.73 -3.99
CA THR A 11 4.50 -3.45 -5.27
C THR A 11 3.14 -3.62 -5.95
N ALA A 12 2.05 -3.52 -5.19
CA ALA A 12 0.71 -3.54 -5.74
C ALA A 12 0.48 -2.30 -6.63
N SER A 13 0.36 -2.53 -7.93
CA SER A 13 0.12 -1.49 -8.95
C SER A 13 -1.34 -1.02 -8.95
N ILE A 14 -1.80 -0.47 -7.82
CA ILE A 14 -3.16 0.02 -7.62
C ILE A 14 -3.18 1.55 -7.84
N PRO A 15 -4.15 2.08 -8.61
CA PRO A 15 -4.37 3.53 -8.72
C PRO A 15 -4.60 4.20 -7.36
N GLU A 16 -4.03 5.39 -7.19
CA GLU A 16 -4.03 6.11 -5.90
C GLU A 16 -5.45 6.54 -5.47
N GLU A 17 -6.33 6.84 -6.42
CA GLU A 17 -7.74 7.14 -6.19
C GLU A 17 -8.47 5.97 -5.52
N LEU A 18 -8.17 4.71 -5.91
CA LEU A 18 -8.80 3.53 -5.34
C LEU A 18 -8.26 3.20 -3.95
N ILE A 19 -6.98 3.48 -3.69
CA ILE A 19 -6.39 3.35 -2.34
C ILE A 19 -7.13 4.25 -1.36
N LYS A 20 -7.41 5.50 -1.76
CA LYS A 20 -8.14 6.48 -0.96
C LYS A 20 -9.61 6.13 -0.79
N GLU A 21 -10.29 5.76 -1.88
CA GLU A 21 -11.73 5.42 -1.88
C GLU A 21 -12.03 4.25 -0.94
N TYR A 22 -11.20 3.20 -0.98
CA TYR A 22 -11.42 1.98 -0.19
C TYR A 22 -10.70 1.97 1.16
N GLY A 23 -9.92 3.00 1.49
CA GLY A 23 -9.15 3.07 2.74
C GLY A 23 -8.13 1.94 2.87
N ILE A 24 -7.49 1.55 1.74
CA ILE A 24 -6.46 0.52 1.72
C ILE A 24 -5.20 1.09 2.37
N GLN A 25 -4.62 0.37 3.32
CA GLN A 25 -3.33 0.75 3.90
C GLN A 25 -2.20 0.19 3.03
N ARG A 26 -1.38 1.08 2.44
CA ARG A 26 -0.19 0.71 1.66
C ARG A 26 1.08 0.86 2.49
N VAL A 27 1.85 -0.22 2.61
CA VAL A 27 3.17 -0.24 3.27
C VAL A 27 4.28 -0.08 2.23
N PRO A 28 5.21 0.88 2.37
CA PRO A 28 6.27 1.08 1.39
C PRO A 28 7.33 -0.02 1.50
N LEU A 29 7.78 -0.55 0.37
CA LEU A 29 9.06 -1.24 0.28
C LEU A 29 10.19 -0.20 0.31
N LEU A 30 11.32 -0.61 0.89
CA LEU A 30 12.56 0.14 0.80
C LEU A 30 13.31 -0.30 -0.46
N LEU A 31 13.75 0.68 -1.25
CA LEU A 31 14.59 0.43 -2.41
C LEU A 31 16.00 0.89 -2.07
N HIS A 32 16.94 -0.06 -2.02
CA HIS A 32 18.36 0.24 -1.88
C HIS A 32 19.02 0.27 -3.26
N MET A 33 19.51 1.42 -3.70
CA MET A 33 20.23 1.60 -4.97
C MET A 33 21.61 2.20 -4.71
N ASP A 34 22.64 1.59 -5.29
CA ASP A 34 24.03 2.06 -5.19
C ASP A 34 24.50 2.28 -3.74
N GLY A 35 24.06 1.41 -2.83
CA GLY A 35 24.39 1.48 -1.40
C GLY A 35 23.60 2.52 -0.59
N LYS A 36 22.52 3.08 -1.14
CA LYS A 36 21.56 3.97 -0.45
C LYS A 36 20.19 3.33 -0.40
#